data_AF-A0A2X1J1J5-F1
#
_entry.id   AF-A0A2X1J1J5-F1
#
_cell.length_a   1.000
_cell.length_b   1.000
_cell.length_c   1.000
_cell.angle_alpha   90.00
_cell.angle_beta   90.00
_cell.angle_gamma   90.00
#
_symmetry.space_group_name_H-M   'P 1'
#
loop_
_entity.id
_entity.type
_entity.pdbx_description
1 polymer ?
#
loop_
_entity_poly.entity_id
_entity_poly.type
_entity_poly.pdbx_seq_one_letter_code
_entity_poly.pdbx_strand_id
1 'polypeptide(L)'
;MKAVSRVHITPHMHWDREWYFTTEESRILLVNNMEEILCRLEQDNEYKYYVLDGQTAILEDYFAVKPENKDRVKKQVEAGKLIIGPWYTQTDTTIVSAESIVRNLMYGMRDCLAFGEPMKIGYLPDSFGMSGQLPHIYNGFGITRTMFWRGCSERHGTDKTEFLWQSSDGSEVTAQVLPLGYAIGKYLPADENGLRKRLDSYFDVLEKASVTKEILLPNGHDQMPLQQNIFEVMDKLREIYPQRKFVMSRFEEVFEKIEAQRDNLATLKGEFIDGKYMRVHRTIGSTRMDIKIAHARIENKIVNLLEPLATLAWTLGFEYHHGLLEKMWKEILKNHAHDSIGCCCSDKVHREIVARFELAEDMADNLLRFYMRKIADNMPQSDADKLVLFNLMPWPREEVINTTVRLRASQFNLRDDRGQPVPYFIRHAREIDPGLIDRQIVHYGNYDPFMEFDIQINQIVPSMGYRTLYIEANQPGNVIAAKSDAEGILENAFWQIALNEDGSLQLVDKDSGVRYDRVLQIEESSDDGDEYDYSPAKEEWVITAANANRNAILFMKPGRAGLLSAMTWQCRSICQNAAPGNPLAE
;
A
#
# COMPACT_ATOMS: atom_id res chain seq x y z
N MET A 1 -43.39 4.98 -27.83
CA MET A 1 -43.39 5.02 -26.35
C MET A 1 -42.12 5.71 -25.89
N LYS A 2 -42.14 6.53 -24.83
CA LYS A 2 -40.91 7.07 -24.23
C LYS A 2 -40.16 5.90 -23.59
N ALA A 3 -38.86 5.75 -23.87
CA ALA A 3 -38.08 4.66 -23.29
C ALA A 3 -38.06 4.79 -21.75
N VAL A 4 -38.21 3.67 -21.05
CA VAL A 4 -38.13 3.57 -19.58
C VAL A 4 -36.73 3.93 -19.10
N SER A 5 -35.73 3.45 -19.82
CA SER A 5 -34.32 3.67 -19.54
C SER A 5 -33.49 3.59 -20.83
N ARG A 6 -32.27 4.11 -20.75
CA ARG A 6 -31.22 3.91 -21.75
C ARG A 6 -30.13 3.05 -21.12
N VAL A 7 -29.85 1.91 -21.74
CA VAL A 7 -28.90 0.91 -21.27
C VAL A 7 -27.60 1.04 -22.06
N HIS A 8 -26.52 1.27 -21.33
CA HIS A 8 -25.16 1.53 -21.78
C HIS A 8 -24.32 0.26 -21.67
N ILE A 9 -24.12 -0.40 -22.80
CA ILE A 9 -23.25 -1.57 -22.90
C ILE A 9 -21.83 -1.06 -23.08
N THR A 10 -21.01 -1.22 -22.05
CA THR A 10 -19.61 -0.76 -22.05
C THR A 10 -18.69 -1.96 -22.06
N PRO A 11 -18.00 -2.26 -23.18
CA PRO A 11 -17.04 -3.34 -23.23
C PRO A 11 -15.83 -3.04 -22.35
N HIS A 12 -15.44 -4.00 -21.54
CA HIS A 12 -14.30 -3.91 -20.65
C HIS A 12 -13.79 -5.29 -20.27
N MET A 13 -12.71 -5.31 -19.51
CA MET A 13 -12.29 -6.47 -18.72
C MET A 13 -11.85 -5.96 -17.34
N HIS A 14 -12.06 -6.79 -16.32
CA HIS A 14 -11.37 -6.62 -15.05
C HIS A 14 -10.09 -7.45 -15.11
N TRP A 15 -8.95 -6.86 -14.73
CA TRP A 15 -7.65 -7.50 -14.92
C TRP A 15 -6.86 -7.54 -13.62
N ASP A 16 -7.08 -8.59 -12.85
CA ASP A 16 -6.21 -8.90 -11.73
C ASP A 16 -4.84 -9.30 -12.26
N ARG A 17 -3.83 -8.55 -11.82
CA ARG A 17 -2.45 -8.74 -12.26
C ARG A 17 -1.94 -10.12 -11.81
N GLU A 18 -2.35 -10.54 -10.62
CA GLU A 18 -2.05 -11.81 -9.98
C GLU A 18 -3.12 -12.07 -8.91
N TRP A 19 -3.52 -13.33 -8.73
CA TRP A 19 -4.58 -13.72 -7.78
C TRP A 19 -4.45 -15.21 -7.41
N TYR A 20 -5.46 -16.03 -7.75
CA TYR A 20 -5.35 -17.50 -7.73
C TYR A 20 -4.46 -18.05 -8.87
N PHE A 21 -4.06 -17.17 -9.80
CA PHE A 21 -3.05 -17.41 -10.84
C PHE A 21 -1.84 -16.50 -10.63
N THR A 22 -0.69 -16.90 -11.16
CA THR A 22 0.55 -16.13 -11.10
C THR A 22 0.60 -14.97 -12.09
N THR A 23 1.51 -14.02 -11.85
CA THR A 23 1.76 -12.89 -12.79
C THR A 23 2.05 -13.41 -14.21
N GLU A 24 2.80 -14.51 -14.36
CA GLU A 24 3.13 -15.04 -15.69
C GLU A 24 1.95 -15.71 -16.39
N GLU A 25 1.09 -16.41 -15.65
CA GLU A 25 -0.16 -16.96 -16.21
C GLU A 25 -1.08 -15.84 -16.71
N SER A 26 -1.24 -14.78 -15.90
CA SER A 26 -1.94 -13.55 -16.31
C SER A 26 -1.30 -12.96 -17.56
N ARG A 27 0.02 -12.76 -17.58
CA ARG A 27 0.72 -12.14 -18.73
C ARG A 27 0.54 -12.92 -20.04
N ILE A 28 0.53 -14.26 -20.01
CA ILE A 28 0.29 -15.08 -21.22
C ILE A 28 -1.12 -14.81 -21.75
N LEU A 29 -2.12 -14.77 -20.88
CA LEU A 29 -3.50 -14.48 -21.29
C LEU A 29 -3.63 -13.05 -21.82
N LEU A 30 -2.97 -12.08 -21.16
CA LEU A 30 -2.96 -10.68 -21.54
C LEU A 30 -2.52 -10.47 -22.99
N VAL A 31 -1.42 -11.12 -23.40
CA VAL A 31 -0.88 -10.96 -24.76
C VAL A 31 -1.89 -11.42 -25.82
N ASN A 32 -2.62 -12.50 -25.55
CA ASN A 32 -3.63 -13.01 -26.47
C ASN A 32 -4.90 -12.14 -26.49
N ASN A 33 -5.35 -11.71 -25.31
CA ASN A 33 -6.56 -10.90 -25.20
C ASN A 33 -6.36 -9.51 -25.81
N MET A 34 -5.20 -8.88 -25.59
CA MET A 34 -4.85 -7.61 -26.23
C MET A 34 -4.80 -7.69 -27.75
N GLU A 35 -4.32 -8.80 -28.33
CA GLU A 35 -4.33 -8.98 -29.79
C GLU A 35 -5.76 -9.01 -30.33
N GLU A 36 -6.65 -9.71 -29.64
CA GLU A 36 -8.08 -9.79 -29.99
C GLU A 36 -8.74 -8.40 -29.91
N ILE A 37 -8.49 -7.66 -28.83
CA ILE A 37 -9.01 -6.30 -28.60
C ILE A 37 -8.52 -5.35 -29.69
N LEU A 38 -7.20 -5.30 -29.93
CA LEU A 38 -6.61 -4.40 -30.93
C LEU A 38 -7.12 -4.73 -32.33
N CYS A 39 -7.15 -6.01 -32.72
CA CYS A 39 -7.71 -6.43 -34.01
C CYS A 39 -9.17 -5.98 -34.15
N ARG A 40 -10.00 -6.14 -33.11
CA ARG A 40 -11.39 -5.72 -33.18
C ARG A 40 -11.54 -4.21 -33.35
N LEU A 41 -10.80 -3.41 -32.58
CA LEU A 41 -10.83 -1.95 -32.66
C LEU A 41 -10.30 -1.42 -34.00
N GLU A 42 -9.36 -2.12 -34.62
CA GLU A 42 -8.77 -1.79 -35.92
C GLU A 42 -9.70 -2.11 -37.09
N GLN A 43 -10.39 -3.25 -37.03
CA GLN A 43 -11.14 -3.80 -38.18
C GLN A 43 -12.63 -3.48 -38.17
N ASP A 44 -13.21 -3.18 -37.00
CA ASP A 44 -14.63 -2.92 -36.84
C ASP A 44 -14.88 -1.47 -36.38
N ASN A 45 -15.46 -0.67 -37.27
CA ASN A 45 -15.80 0.73 -36.98
C ASN A 45 -17.05 0.89 -36.10
N GLU A 46 -17.89 -0.14 -35.97
CA GLU A 46 -19.05 -0.11 -35.08
C GLU A 46 -18.66 -0.43 -33.63
N TYR A 47 -17.57 -1.17 -33.42
CA TYR A 47 -17.00 -1.45 -32.09
C TYR A 47 -16.13 -0.29 -31.61
N LYS A 48 -16.80 0.70 -30.99
CA LYS A 48 -16.20 2.02 -30.75
C LYS A 48 -15.36 2.14 -29.50
N TYR A 49 -15.63 1.34 -28.47
CA TYR A 49 -15.06 1.58 -27.14
C TYR A 49 -14.62 0.27 -26.48
N TYR A 50 -13.47 0.31 -25.83
CA TYR A 50 -13.02 -0.74 -24.93
C TYR A 50 -12.29 -0.11 -23.75
N VAL A 51 -12.76 -0.39 -22.53
CA VAL A 51 -12.12 0.09 -21.30
C VAL A 51 -11.08 -0.92 -20.82
N LEU A 52 -9.82 -0.50 -20.78
CA LEU A 52 -8.69 -1.30 -20.34
C LEU A 52 -8.49 -1.18 -18.82
N ASP A 53 -9.56 -1.48 -18.09
CA ASP A 53 -9.62 -1.62 -16.63
C ASP A 53 -9.09 -0.45 -15.77
N GLY A 54 -8.86 0.70 -16.39
CA GLY A 54 -8.41 1.91 -15.72
C GLY A 54 -7.07 1.84 -14.99
N GLN A 55 -6.21 0.89 -15.35
CA GLN A 55 -4.85 0.73 -14.81
C GLN A 55 -3.79 0.69 -15.93
N THR A 56 -2.58 1.21 -15.70
CA THR A 56 -1.49 1.23 -16.71
C THR A 56 -0.42 0.17 -16.52
N ALA A 57 -0.33 -0.49 -15.37
CA ALA A 57 0.59 -1.61 -15.15
C ALA A 57 0.36 -2.74 -16.18
N ILE A 58 -0.89 -2.94 -16.60
CA ILE A 58 -1.25 -3.87 -17.68
C ILE A 58 -0.54 -3.54 -19.00
N LEU A 59 -0.40 -2.26 -19.35
CA LEU A 59 0.31 -1.83 -20.55
C LEU A 59 1.81 -2.08 -20.41
N GLU A 60 2.38 -1.86 -19.23
CA GLU A 60 3.79 -2.17 -18.98
C GLU A 60 4.07 -3.67 -19.12
N ASP A 61 3.25 -4.52 -18.48
CA ASP A 61 3.37 -5.98 -18.58
C ASP A 61 3.17 -6.46 -20.02
N TYR A 62 2.26 -5.84 -20.78
CA TYR A 62 2.08 -6.13 -22.20
C TYR A 62 3.29 -5.73 -23.06
N PHE A 63 3.81 -4.50 -22.90
CA PHE A 63 4.92 -4.01 -23.70
C PHE A 63 6.28 -4.62 -23.32
N ALA A 64 6.39 -5.25 -22.14
CA ALA A 64 7.54 -6.08 -21.82
C ALA A 64 7.66 -7.29 -22.77
N VAL A 65 6.55 -7.76 -23.34
CA VAL A 65 6.50 -8.90 -24.29
C VAL A 65 6.29 -8.45 -25.74
N LYS A 66 5.47 -7.43 -25.95
CA LYS A 66 5.05 -6.91 -27.27
C LYS A 66 5.40 -5.43 -27.47
N PRO A 67 6.69 -5.03 -27.36
CA PRO A 67 7.08 -3.64 -27.52
C PRO A 67 6.74 -3.05 -28.90
N GLU A 68 6.65 -3.89 -29.93
CA GLU A 68 6.27 -3.51 -31.29
C GLU A 68 4.83 -2.97 -31.40
N ASN A 69 3.94 -3.31 -30.45
CA ASN A 69 2.54 -2.91 -30.48
C ASN A 69 2.27 -1.54 -29.82
N LYS A 70 3.29 -0.82 -29.34
CA LYS A 70 3.13 0.52 -28.75
C LYS A 70 2.42 1.49 -29.68
N ASP A 71 2.77 1.51 -30.96
CA ASP A 71 2.15 2.39 -31.95
C ASP A 71 0.70 2.00 -32.26
N ARG A 72 0.36 0.70 -32.23
CA ARG A 72 -1.02 0.22 -32.37
C ARG A 72 -1.88 0.71 -31.22
N VAL A 73 -1.41 0.51 -29.98
CA VAL A 73 -2.09 0.97 -28.76
C VAL A 73 -2.27 2.49 -28.81
N LYS A 74 -1.22 3.25 -29.10
CA LYS A 74 -1.27 4.71 -29.20
C LYS A 74 -2.36 5.19 -30.16
N LYS A 75 -2.41 4.63 -31.37
CA LYS A 75 -3.45 4.98 -32.37
C LYS A 75 -4.87 4.73 -31.85
N GLN A 76 -5.10 3.62 -31.14
CA GLN A 76 -6.44 3.32 -30.61
C GLN A 76 -6.82 4.24 -29.44
N VAL A 77 -5.85 4.64 -28.61
CA VAL A 77 -6.06 5.60 -27.51
C VAL A 77 -6.34 6.99 -28.07
N GLU A 78 -5.54 7.49 -29.02
CA GLU A 78 -5.74 8.80 -29.66
C GLU A 78 -7.07 8.86 -30.44
N ALA A 79 -7.52 7.74 -31.02
CA ALA A 79 -8.82 7.62 -31.66
C ALA A 79 -9.99 7.59 -30.66
N GLY A 80 -9.71 7.55 -29.36
CA GLY A 80 -10.72 7.44 -28.29
C GLY A 80 -11.39 6.08 -28.22
N LYS A 81 -10.82 5.07 -28.89
CA LYS A 81 -11.36 3.70 -28.98
C LYS A 81 -10.92 2.82 -27.81
N LEU A 82 -9.63 2.86 -27.46
CA LEU A 82 -9.08 2.18 -26.29
C LEU A 82 -8.95 3.18 -25.14
N ILE A 83 -9.59 2.90 -24.01
CA ILE A 83 -9.71 3.81 -22.87
C ILE A 83 -8.82 3.30 -21.74
N ILE A 84 -7.89 4.13 -21.26
CA ILE A 84 -6.83 3.74 -20.32
C ILE A 84 -6.79 4.65 -19.08
N GLY A 85 -6.24 4.12 -17.97
CA GLY A 85 -6.02 4.88 -16.74
C GLY A 85 -7.29 5.23 -15.94
N PRO A 86 -7.18 6.02 -14.86
CA PRO A 86 -6.05 6.90 -14.54
C PRO A 86 -5.02 6.28 -13.60
N TRP A 87 -5.27 5.08 -13.08
CA TRP A 87 -4.42 4.44 -12.09
C TRP A 87 -3.22 3.76 -12.75
N TYR A 88 -2.17 3.53 -11.97
CA TYR A 88 -1.12 2.59 -12.32
C TYR A 88 -1.57 1.15 -12.01
N THR A 89 -2.14 0.90 -10.82
CA THR A 89 -2.80 -0.36 -10.42
C THR A 89 -4.09 -0.07 -9.65
N GLN A 90 -5.05 -0.99 -9.67
CA GLN A 90 -6.29 -0.86 -8.88
C GLN A 90 -6.03 -1.20 -7.41
N THR A 91 -5.74 -0.17 -6.62
CA THR A 91 -5.26 -0.33 -5.24
C THR A 91 -6.37 -0.47 -4.19
N ASP A 92 -6.08 -1.15 -3.08
CA ASP A 92 -6.91 -1.06 -1.88
C ASP A 92 -6.67 0.25 -1.13
N THR A 93 -7.66 1.14 -1.14
CA THR A 93 -7.50 2.51 -0.63
C THR A 93 -7.56 2.63 0.89
N THR A 94 -7.78 1.51 1.59
CA THR A 94 -7.85 1.46 3.06
C THR A 94 -6.61 0.85 3.70
N ILE A 95 -5.76 0.17 2.91
CA ILE A 95 -4.54 -0.50 3.41
C ILE A 95 -3.27 0.32 3.13
N VAL A 96 -3.19 0.99 1.98
CA VAL A 96 -1.98 1.75 1.58
C VAL A 96 -2.02 3.20 2.08
N SER A 97 -0.86 3.87 2.19
CA SER A 97 -0.86 5.28 2.61
C SER A 97 -1.43 6.21 1.54
N ALA A 98 -1.82 7.41 1.96
CA ALA A 98 -2.25 8.47 1.06
C ALA A 98 -1.19 8.83 0.00
N GLU A 99 0.11 8.83 0.36
CA GLU A 99 1.18 9.12 -0.60
C GLU A 99 1.23 8.04 -1.68
N SER A 100 1.07 6.76 -1.32
CA SER A 100 0.99 5.67 -2.29
C SER A 100 -0.21 5.81 -3.24
N ILE A 101 -1.37 6.26 -2.76
CA ILE A 101 -2.54 6.54 -3.62
C ILE A 101 -2.21 7.68 -4.60
N VAL A 102 -1.58 8.76 -4.11
CA VAL A 102 -1.12 9.89 -4.93
C VAL A 102 -0.12 9.41 -5.99
N ARG A 103 0.88 8.60 -5.62
CA ARG A 103 1.87 8.06 -6.56
C ARG A 103 1.24 7.12 -7.57
N ASN A 104 0.26 6.32 -7.17
CA ASN A 104 -0.46 5.43 -8.07
C ASN A 104 -1.16 6.21 -9.19
N LEU A 105 -1.92 7.26 -8.84
CA LEU A 105 -2.56 8.17 -9.81
C LEU A 105 -1.53 8.94 -10.64
N MET A 106 -0.48 9.46 -10.00
CA MET A 106 0.56 10.23 -10.67
C MET A 106 1.26 9.42 -11.76
N TYR A 107 1.72 8.20 -11.44
CA TYR A 107 2.36 7.33 -12.41
C TYR A 107 1.37 6.85 -13.47
N GLY A 108 0.16 6.45 -13.07
CA GLY A 108 -0.88 6.01 -14.01
C GLY A 108 -1.22 7.09 -15.05
N MET A 109 -1.51 8.31 -14.60
CA MET A 109 -1.80 9.42 -15.50
C MET A 109 -0.61 9.78 -16.39
N ARG A 110 0.60 9.78 -15.84
CA ARG A 110 1.80 10.09 -16.62
C ARG A 110 2.07 9.03 -17.69
N ASP A 111 1.83 7.75 -17.37
CA ASP A 111 1.95 6.65 -18.33
C ASP A 111 0.89 6.77 -19.43
N CYS A 112 -0.36 7.15 -19.09
CA CYS A 112 -1.40 7.42 -20.09
C CYS A 112 -1.00 8.52 -21.08
N LEU A 113 -0.44 9.64 -20.59
CA LEU A 113 -0.09 10.80 -21.42
C LEU A 113 0.95 10.50 -22.52
N ALA A 114 1.68 9.38 -22.43
CA ALA A 114 2.54 8.92 -23.53
C ALA A 114 1.74 8.40 -24.75
N PHE A 115 0.49 7.98 -24.53
CA PHE A 115 -0.44 7.42 -25.52
C PHE A 115 -1.61 8.35 -25.85
N GLY A 116 -2.13 9.10 -24.86
CA GLY A 116 -3.24 10.03 -25.03
C GLY A 116 -3.86 10.45 -23.69
N GLU A 117 -5.02 11.09 -23.74
CA GLU A 117 -5.69 11.55 -22.52
C GLU A 117 -6.18 10.38 -21.65
N PRO A 118 -5.91 10.37 -20.34
CA PRO A 118 -6.41 9.34 -19.43
C PRO A 118 -7.94 9.45 -19.24
N MET A 119 -8.58 8.32 -18.91
CA MET A 119 -9.94 8.33 -18.40
C MET A 119 -9.99 9.10 -17.07
N LYS A 120 -10.69 10.24 -17.04
CA LYS A 120 -10.83 11.09 -15.85
C LYS A 120 -11.93 10.59 -14.91
N ILE A 121 -11.88 9.30 -14.57
CA ILE A 121 -12.76 8.64 -13.62
C ILE A 121 -11.90 7.85 -12.64
N GLY A 122 -12.03 8.13 -11.34
CA GLY A 122 -11.47 7.26 -10.30
C GLY A 122 -12.18 5.92 -10.33
N TYR A 123 -11.67 4.98 -11.13
CA TYR A 123 -12.26 3.67 -11.41
C TYR A 123 -11.64 2.61 -10.51
N LEU A 124 -12.41 2.17 -9.50
CA LEU A 124 -12.02 1.16 -8.52
C LEU A 124 -13.16 0.13 -8.43
N PRO A 125 -13.33 -0.71 -9.47
CA PRO A 125 -14.46 -1.62 -9.57
C PRO A 125 -14.45 -2.71 -8.49
N ASP A 126 -13.28 -3.11 -7.99
CA ASP A 126 -13.18 -4.18 -6.98
C ASP A 126 -12.35 -3.87 -5.72
N SER A 127 -11.95 -2.62 -5.49
CA SER A 127 -11.30 -2.26 -4.21
C SER A 127 -12.23 -2.52 -3.01
N PHE A 128 -11.68 -3.06 -1.92
CA PHE A 128 -12.47 -3.53 -0.78
C PHE A 128 -12.90 -2.42 0.19
N GLY A 129 -12.58 -1.16 -0.11
CA GLY A 129 -13.11 -0.01 0.59
C GLY A 129 -12.69 1.28 -0.09
N MET A 130 -13.45 2.35 0.19
CA MET A 130 -13.15 3.68 -0.34
C MET A 130 -12.83 4.64 0.80
N SER A 131 -11.58 5.11 0.85
CA SER A 131 -11.14 6.15 1.79
C SER A 131 -11.92 7.45 1.58
N GLY A 132 -12.35 8.08 2.68
CA GLY A 132 -13.16 9.31 2.67
C GLY A 132 -12.43 10.54 2.11
N GLN A 133 -11.11 10.45 1.91
CA GLN A 133 -10.27 11.52 1.34
C GLN A 133 -10.07 11.38 -0.18
N LEU A 134 -10.59 10.32 -0.81
CA LEU A 134 -10.45 10.15 -2.25
C LEU A 134 -11.00 11.34 -3.07
N PRO A 135 -12.11 12.02 -2.72
CA PRO A 135 -12.53 13.23 -3.45
C PRO A 135 -11.46 14.34 -3.48
N HIS A 136 -10.77 14.56 -2.36
CA HIS A 136 -9.67 15.51 -2.26
C HIS A 136 -8.49 15.12 -3.18
N ILE A 137 -8.06 13.85 -3.08
CA ILE A 137 -6.98 13.33 -3.92
C ILE A 137 -7.35 13.44 -5.41
N TYR A 138 -8.55 12.97 -5.79
CA TYR A 138 -9.04 13.03 -7.16
C TYR A 138 -9.07 14.46 -7.71
N ASN A 139 -9.60 15.43 -6.96
CA ASN A 139 -9.61 16.83 -7.39
C ASN A 139 -8.20 17.39 -7.61
N GLY A 140 -7.20 16.96 -6.81
CA GLY A 140 -5.79 17.30 -7.03
C GLY A 140 -5.23 16.84 -8.39
N PHE A 141 -5.80 15.79 -8.98
CA PHE A 141 -5.47 15.27 -10.31
C PHE A 141 -6.44 15.74 -11.42
N GLY A 142 -7.35 16.65 -11.09
CA GLY A 142 -8.41 17.11 -11.99
C GLY A 142 -9.42 16.01 -12.34
N ILE A 143 -9.60 15.02 -11.46
CA ILE A 143 -10.61 13.98 -11.56
C ILE A 143 -11.83 14.42 -10.75
N THR A 144 -12.98 14.50 -11.40
CA THR A 144 -14.26 14.94 -10.80
C THR A 144 -15.32 13.84 -10.78
N ARG A 145 -14.95 12.62 -11.21
CA ARG A 145 -15.84 11.47 -11.38
C ARG A 145 -15.23 10.25 -10.70
N THR A 146 -16.04 9.40 -10.08
CA THR A 146 -15.60 8.13 -9.50
C THR A 146 -16.63 7.04 -9.69
N MET A 147 -16.15 5.80 -9.85
CA MET A 147 -17.00 4.64 -10.00
C MET A 147 -16.40 3.45 -9.26
N PHE A 148 -17.25 2.76 -8.51
CA PHE A 148 -16.85 1.65 -7.65
C PHE A 148 -18.04 0.75 -7.34
N TRP A 149 -17.77 -0.45 -6.85
CA TRP A 149 -18.80 -1.43 -6.49
C TRP A 149 -19.09 -1.47 -4.98
N ARG A 150 -18.03 -1.58 -4.18
CA ARG A 150 -18.12 -2.01 -2.78
C ARG A 150 -18.21 -0.83 -1.80
N GLY A 151 -18.78 -1.09 -0.62
CA GLY A 151 -18.67 -0.20 0.53
C GLY A 151 -19.79 0.81 0.74
N CYS A 152 -20.72 1.00 -0.21
CA CYS A 152 -21.82 1.95 -0.05
C CYS A 152 -23.10 1.26 0.46
N SER A 153 -23.91 2.00 1.23
CA SER A 153 -25.24 1.58 1.69
C SER A 153 -26.14 2.79 1.96
N GLU A 154 -27.44 2.56 2.12
CA GLU A 154 -28.43 3.60 2.42
C GLU A 154 -28.21 4.27 3.78
N ARG A 155 -27.37 3.68 4.64
CA ARG A 155 -26.93 4.30 5.89
C ARG A 155 -26.22 5.63 5.66
N HIS A 156 -25.63 5.82 4.47
CA HIS A 156 -25.01 7.09 4.09
C HIS A 156 -26.02 8.18 3.74
N GLY A 157 -27.30 7.85 3.53
CA GLY A 157 -28.39 8.83 3.37
C GLY A 157 -29.15 8.78 2.04
N THR A 158 -28.82 7.84 1.13
CA THR A 158 -29.53 7.65 -0.14
C THR A 158 -29.62 6.19 -0.54
N ASP A 159 -30.73 5.79 -1.16
CA ASP A 159 -30.90 4.48 -1.81
C ASP A 159 -30.53 4.48 -3.29
N LYS A 160 -29.87 5.56 -3.74
CA LYS A 160 -29.48 5.78 -5.13
C LYS A 160 -28.01 5.45 -5.37
N THR A 161 -27.71 5.02 -6.59
CA THR A 161 -26.35 4.70 -7.04
C THR A 161 -25.60 5.90 -7.62
N GLU A 162 -26.30 7.02 -7.83
CA GLU A 162 -25.77 8.27 -8.37
C GLU A 162 -25.83 9.34 -7.29
N PHE A 163 -24.69 9.91 -6.90
CA PHE A 163 -24.60 10.94 -5.86
C PHE A 163 -23.33 11.79 -5.99
N LEU A 164 -23.24 12.86 -5.22
CA LEU A 164 -22.03 13.64 -5.00
C LEU A 164 -21.31 13.11 -3.76
N TRP A 165 -20.01 12.84 -3.85
CA TRP A 165 -19.19 12.42 -2.73
C TRP A 165 -18.22 13.54 -2.34
N GLN A 166 -18.31 14.00 -1.10
CA GLN A 166 -17.55 15.12 -0.59
C GLN A 166 -16.62 14.72 0.57
N SER A 167 -15.34 15.09 0.48
CA SER A 167 -14.35 14.93 1.53
C SER A 167 -14.44 16.04 2.59
N SER A 168 -13.69 15.92 3.69
CA SER A 168 -13.76 16.85 4.82
C SER A 168 -13.34 18.29 4.49
N ASP A 169 -12.51 18.49 3.48
CA ASP A 169 -12.05 19.79 3.01
C ASP A 169 -13.04 20.48 2.05
N GLY A 170 -14.08 19.78 1.62
CA GLY A 170 -15.09 20.29 0.68
C GLY A 170 -14.88 19.89 -0.78
N SER A 171 -13.74 19.26 -1.12
CA SER A 171 -13.53 18.67 -2.44
C SER A 171 -14.61 17.62 -2.74
N GLU A 172 -15.00 17.50 -4.01
CA GLU A 172 -16.18 16.74 -4.39
C GLU A 172 -16.01 16.04 -5.74
N VAL A 173 -16.59 14.84 -5.85
CA VAL A 173 -16.67 14.08 -7.11
C VAL A 173 -18.08 13.54 -7.32
N THR A 174 -18.51 13.44 -8.57
CA THR A 174 -19.72 12.70 -8.96
C THR A 174 -19.43 11.21 -8.89
N ALA A 175 -20.25 10.45 -8.17
CA ALA A 175 -20.08 9.02 -7.97
C ALA A 175 -21.14 8.20 -8.71
N GLN A 176 -20.73 7.07 -9.27
CA GLN A 176 -21.57 6.01 -9.79
C GLN A 176 -21.23 4.69 -9.09
N VAL A 177 -22.13 4.18 -8.26
CA VAL A 177 -22.01 2.84 -7.66
C VAL A 177 -22.48 1.78 -8.65
N LEU A 178 -21.79 0.65 -8.71
CA LEU A 178 -22.19 -0.54 -9.48
C LEU A 178 -22.95 -1.51 -8.56
N PRO A 179 -24.28 -1.39 -8.36
CA PRO A 179 -24.99 -2.09 -7.28
C PRO A 179 -24.99 -3.62 -7.43
N LEU A 180 -24.74 -4.12 -8.64
CA LEU A 180 -24.67 -5.54 -8.97
C LEU A 180 -23.27 -5.97 -9.45
N GLY A 181 -22.26 -5.10 -9.28
CA GLY A 181 -20.89 -5.31 -9.72
C GLY A 181 -20.63 -4.99 -11.19
N TYR A 182 -19.37 -5.10 -11.59
CA TYR A 182 -18.87 -4.76 -12.92
C TYR A 182 -19.07 -5.87 -13.95
N ALA A 183 -19.65 -7.01 -13.59
CA ALA A 183 -19.73 -8.17 -14.49
C ALA A 183 -21.15 -8.65 -14.81
N ILE A 184 -22.17 -7.83 -14.56
CA ILE A 184 -23.56 -8.18 -14.87
C ILE A 184 -23.80 -8.45 -16.36
N GLY A 185 -23.02 -7.85 -17.25
CA GLY A 185 -23.04 -8.08 -18.70
C GLY A 185 -22.03 -9.11 -19.21
N LYS A 186 -21.38 -9.92 -18.37
CA LYS A 186 -20.46 -10.98 -18.86
C LYS A 186 -21.15 -12.00 -19.74
N TYR A 187 -20.53 -12.51 -20.80
CA TYR A 187 -21.04 -13.62 -21.63
C TYR A 187 -22.57 -13.58 -21.86
N LEU A 188 -23.08 -12.47 -22.39
CA LEU A 188 -24.53 -12.35 -22.60
C LEU A 188 -24.99 -13.40 -23.61
N PRO A 189 -26.02 -14.21 -23.30
CA PRO A 189 -26.56 -15.18 -24.25
C PRO A 189 -27.18 -14.47 -25.47
N ALA A 190 -27.23 -15.16 -26.60
CA ALA A 190 -27.87 -14.66 -27.81
C ALA A 190 -29.37 -15.01 -27.88
N ASP A 191 -29.86 -15.94 -27.05
CA ASP A 191 -31.25 -16.36 -27.02
C ASP A 191 -32.10 -15.56 -26.03
N GLU A 192 -33.38 -15.38 -26.36
CA GLU A 192 -34.33 -14.60 -25.56
C GLU A 192 -34.49 -15.16 -24.14
N ASN A 193 -34.59 -16.48 -23.98
CA ASN A 193 -34.83 -17.10 -22.67
C ASN A 193 -33.65 -16.86 -21.73
N GLY A 194 -32.42 -17.03 -22.22
CA GLY A 194 -31.20 -16.75 -21.48
C GLY A 194 -31.09 -15.28 -21.09
N LEU A 195 -31.38 -14.36 -22.02
CA LEU A 195 -31.35 -12.92 -21.76
C LEU A 195 -32.38 -12.51 -20.70
N ARG A 196 -33.64 -12.95 -20.85
CA ARG A 196 -34.71 -12.65 -19.89
C ARG A 196 -34.44 -13.20 -18.49
N LYS A 197 -34.02 -14.47 -18.41
CA LYS A 197 -33.67 -15.12 -17.14
C LYS A 197 -32.63 -14.33 -16.36
N ARG A 198 -31.71 -13.66 -17.06
CA ARG A 198 -30.62 -12.91 -16.44
C ARG A 198 -30.94 -11.45 -16.19
N LEU A 199 -31.54 -10.77 -17.16
CA LEU A 199 -31.64 -9.31 -17.15
C LEU A 199 -32.95 -8.78 -16.57
N ASP A 200 -34.03 -9.56 -16.54
CA ASP A 200 -35.32 -9.08 -16.04
C ASP A 200 -35.21 -8.59 -14.58
N SER A 201 -34.57 -9.39 -13.70
CA SER A 201 -34.34 -8.99 -12.31
C SER A 201 -33.29 -7.89 -12.16
N TYR A 202 -32.30 -7.83 -13.05
CA TYR A 202 -31.26 -6.81 -13.01
C TYR A 202 -31.84 -5.43 -13.34
N PHE A 203 -32.69 -5.33 -14.37
CA PHE A 203 -33.28 -4.04 -14.73
C PHE A 203 -34.13 -3.47 -13.60
N ASP A 204 -34.89 -4.28 -12.86
CA ASP A 204 -35.66 -3.80 -11.72
C ASP A 204 -34.77 -3.17 -10.64
N VAL A 205 -33.63 -3.80 -10.32
CA VAL A 205 -32.67 -3.28 -9.34
C VAL A 205 -32.00 -2.01 -9.85
N LEU A 206 -31.48 -2.04 -11.08
CA LEU A 206 -30.72 -0.93 -11.68
C LEU A 206 -31.61 0.28 -11.90
N GLU A 207 -32.81 0.09 -12.45
CA GLU A 207 -33.75 1.18 -12.72
C GLU A 207 -34.32 1.78 -11.45
N LYS A 208 -34.53 0.99 -10.38
CA LYS A 208 -34.99 1.54 -9.10
C LYS A 208 -33.92 2.41 -8.41
N ALA A 209 -32.66 1.99 -8.47
CA ALA A 209 -31.54 2.68 -7.83
C ALA A 209 -31.03 3.90 -8.62
N SER A 210 -31.28 3.95 -9.93
CA SER A 210 -30.82 5.05 -10.79
C SER A 210 -31.67 6.32 -10.66
N VAL A 211 -31.02 7.49 -10.59
CA VAL A 211 -31.66 8.81 -10.64
C VAL A 211 -31.99 9.17 -12.09
N THR A 212 -31.01 9.02 -12.98
CA THR A 212 -31.10 9.44 -14.40
C THR A 212 -31.83 8.46 -15.32
N LYS A 213 -31.92 7.18 -14.95
CA LYS A 213 -32.31 6.05 -15.81
C LYS A 213 -31.32 5.77 -16.96
N GLU A 214 -30.07 6.19 -16.79
CA GLU A 214 -28.94 5.84 -17.67
C GLU A 214 -28.22 4.63 -17.06
N ILE A 215 -28.65 3.44 -17.47
CA ILE A 215 -28.30 2.18 -16.83
C ILE A 215 -27.01 1.61 -17.40
N LEU A 216 -25.99 1.39 -16.57
CA LEU A 216 -24.78 0.68 -16.97
C LEU A 216 -25.02 -0.82 -17.03
N LEU A 217 -24.61 -1.44 -18.15
CA LEU A 217 -24.48 -2.88 -18.31
C LEU A 217 -23.05 -3.19 -18.78
N PRO A 218 -22.07 -3.22 -17.87
CA PRO A 218 -20.68 -3.46 -18.26
C PRO A 218 -20.52 -4.87 -18.84
N ASN A 219 -19.98 -4.97 -20.06
CA ASN A 219 -19.78 -6.22 -20.79
C ASN A 219 -18.32 -6.67 -20.64
N GLY A 220 -18.07 -7.32 -19.51
CA GLY A 220 -16.75 -7.82 -19.10
C GLY A 220 -16.86 -8.61 -17.80
N HIS A 221 -15.76 -9.24 -17.41
CA HIS A 221 -15.52 -9.94 -16.13
C HIS A 221 -14.00 -10.09 -15.96
N ASP A 222 -13.57 -10.63 -14.83
CA ASP A 222 -12.18 -11.04 -14.56
C ASP A 222 -11.63 -11.84 -15.73
N GLN A 223 -10.62 -11.26 -16.39
CA GLN A 223 -9.88 -11.79 -17.53
C GLN A 223 -10.75 -12.36 -18.67
N MET A 224 -11.98 -11.84 -18.82
CA MET A 224 -12.92 -12.30 -19.85
C MET A 224 -12.47 -11.82 -21.24
N PRO A 225 -12.34 -12.73 -22.23
CA PRO A 225 -12.14 -12.36 -23.63
C PRO A 225 -13.27 -11.50 -24.16
N LEU A 226 -13.00 -10.72 -25.22
CA LEU A 226 -14.02 -9.83 -25.76
C LEU A 226 -15.20 -10.64 -26.34
N GLN A 227 -16.42 -10.17 -26.11
CA GLN A 227 -17.60 -10.86 -26.61
C GLN A 227 -17.80 -10.62 -28.10
N GLN A 228 -17.40 -11.58 -28.93
CA GLN A 228 -17.39 -11.46 -30.39
C GLN A 228 -18.77 -11.19 -31.03
N ASN A 229 -19.84 -11.76 -30.48
CA ASN A 229 -21.20 -11.65 -31.00
C ASN A 229 -22.03 -10.53 -30.33
N ILE A 230 -21.40 -9.54 -29.70
CA ILE A 230 -22.11 -8.52 -28.91
C ILE A 230 -23.18 -7.76 -29.72
N PHE A 231 -22.96 -7.50 -31.01
CA PHE A 231 -23.95 -6.80 -31.84
C PHE A 231 -25.22 -7.62 -32.09
N GLU A 232 -25.09 -8.94 -32.30
CA GLU A 232 -26.23 -9.87 -32.39
C GLU A 232 -27.03 -9.86 -31.08
N VAL A 233 -26.33 -9.91 -29.94
CA VAL A 233 -26.95 -9.81 -28.62
C VAL A 233 -27.67 -8.48 -28.46
N MET A 234 -27.05 -7.36 -28.88
CA MET A 234 -27.67 -6.04 -28.81
C MET A 234 -28.92 -5.93 -29.68
N ASP A 235 -28.92 -6.54 -30.87
CA ASP A 235 -30.11 -6.63 -31.73
C ASP A 235 -31.23 -7.39 -31.02
N LYS A 236 -30.91 -8.54 -30.41
CA LYS A 236 -31.87 -9.31 -29.64
C LYS A 236 -32.40 -8.53 -28.44
N LEU A 237 -31.54 -7.81 -27.71
CA LEU A 237 -31.94 -6.94 -26.60
C LEU A 237 -32.93 -5.85 -27.03
N ARG A 238 -32.70 -5.22 -28.19
CA ARG A 238 -33.62 -4.23 -28.77
C ARG A 238 -34.97 -4.83 -29.14
N GLU A 239 -34.99 -6.07 -29.63
CA GLU A 239 -36.20 -6.81 -29.97
C GLU A 239 -37.03 -7.17 -28.72
N ILE A 240 -36.40 -7.75 -27.70
CA ILE A 240 -37.11 -8.33 -26.54
C ILE A 240 -37.45 -7.32 -25.44
N TYR A 241 -36.78 -6.15 -25.45
CA TYR A 241 -37.01 -5.03 -24.53
C TYR A 241 -37.27 -3.72 -25.29
N PRO A 242 -38.35 -3.62 -26.09
CA PRO A 242 -38.63 -2.44 -26.91
C PRO A 242 -38.89 -1.15 -26.09
N GLN A 243 -39.13 -1.29 -24.80
CA GLN A 243 -39.28 -0.19 -23.85
C GLN A 243 -37.94 0.42 -23.38
N ARG A 244 -36.80 -0.20 -23.71
CA ARG A 244 -35.44 0.26 -23.33
C ARG A 244 -34.63 0.59 -24.57
N LYS A 245 -33.73 1.56 -24.47
CA LYS A 245 -32.79 1.88 -25.55
C LYS A 245 -31.42 1.31 -25.25
N PHE A 246 -30.92 0.39 -26.07
CA PHE A 246 -29.58 -0.18 -25.93
C PHE A 246 -28.57 0.54 -26.81
N VAL A 247 -27.45 0.95 -26.23
CA VAL A 247 -26.34 1.60 -26.93
C VAL A 247 -25.01 1.01 -26.48
N MET A 248 -24.04 0.93 -27.39
CA MET A 248 -22.64 0.71 -27.02
C MET A 248 -22.05 2.08 -26.67
N SER A 249 -21.44 2.19 -25.50
CA SER A 249 -20.98 3.47 -24.93
C SER A 249 -19.72 3.27 -24.09
N ARG A 250 -19.22 4.39 -23.56
CA ARG A 250 -18.16 4.44 -22.53
C ARG A 250 -18.69 5.08 -21.26
N PHE A 251 -17.97 4.92 -20.16
CA PHE A 251 -18.40 5.39 -18.85
C PHE A 251 -18.58 6.91 -18.78
N GLU A 252 -17.75 7.69 -19.49
CA GLU A 252 -17.84 9.15 -19.52
C GLU A 252 -19.19 9.64 -20.07
N GLU A 253 -19.77 8.94 -21.06
CA GLU A 253 -21.08 9.29 -21.62
C GLU A 253 -22.21 9.16 -20.57
N VAL A 254 -22.05 8.26 -19.59
CA VAL A 254 -23.00 8.10 -18.48
C VAL A 254 -22.82 9.22 -17.46
N PHE A 255 -21.57 9.55 -17.10
CA PHE A 255 -21.30 10.66 -16.18
C PHE A 255 -21.80 12.00 -16.71
N GLU A 256 -21.69 12.28 -18.01
CA GLU A 256 -22.27 13.48 -18.61
C GLU A 256 -23.79 13.61 -18.35
N LYS A 257 -24.51 12.49 -18.26
CA LYS A 257 -25.96 12.48 -17.98
C LYS A 257 -26.26 12.62 -16.50
N ILE A 258 -25.43 12.02 -15.64
CA ILE A 258 -25.51 12.18 -14.18
C ILE A 258 -25.27 13.64 -13.79
N GLU A 259 -24.21 14.24 -14.32
CA GLU A 259 -23.83 15.63 -14.06
C GLU A 259 -24.89 16.62 -14.58
N ALA A 260 -25.57 16.30 -15.68
CA ALA A 260 -26.70 17.10 -16.16
C ALA A 260 -27.91 17.09 -15.19
N GLN A 261 -27.95 16.17 -14.22
CA GLN A 261 -28.97 16.10 -13.16
C GLN A 261 -28.38 16.38 -11.77
N ARG A 262 -27.25 17.10 -11.70
CA ARG A 262 -26.52 17.37 -10.46
C ARG A 262 -27.40 17.88 -9.32
N ASP A 263 -28.36 18.76 -9.59
CA ASP A 263 -29.27 19.31 -8.57
C ASP A 263 -30.20 18.28 -7.90
N ASN A 264 -30.34 17.08 -8.51
CA ASN A 264 -31.13 15.98 -7.99
C ASN A 264 -30.28 14.94 -7.22
N LEU A 265 -28.96 15.12 -7.15
CA LEU A 265 -28.05 14.17 -6.51
C LEU A 265 -27.94 14.46 -5.01
N ALA A 266 -27.99 13.40 -4.20
CA ALA A 266 -27.65 13.50 -2.78
C ALA A 266 -26.14 13.77 -2.61
N THR A 267 -25.75 14.46 -1.53
CA THR A 267 -24.33 14.59 -1.15
C THR A 267 -24.01 13.66 0.01
N LEU A 268 -23.10 12.72 -0.21
CA LEU A 268 -22.61 11.78 0.80
C LEU A 268 -21.20 12.16 1.26
N LYS A 269 -20.85 11.79 2.49
CA LYS A 269 -19.56 12.08 3.11
C LYS A 269 -19.01 10.86 3.85
N GLY A 270 -17.69 10.86 4.06
CA GLY A 270 -17.00 9.82 4.81
C GLY A 270 -16.54 8.64 3.95
N GLU A 271 -16.09 7.60 4.63
CA GLU A 271 -15.60 6.36 4.04
C GLU A 271 -16.74 5.44 3.61
N PHE A 272 -16.53 4.67 2.54
CA PHE A 272 -17.45 3.63 2.09
C PHE A 272 -16.85 2.25 2.36
N ILE A 273 -17.28 1.65 3.47
CA ILE A 273 -16.77 0.38 4.02
C ILE A 273 -17.91 -0.52 4.54
N ASP A 274 -19.09 -0.40 3.93
CA ASP A 274 -20.27 -1.22 4.23
C ASP A 274 -20.37 -2.46 3.34
N GLY A 275 -20.42 -3.63 3.98
CA GLY A 275 -20.58 -4.94 3.33
C GLY A 275 -22.01 -5.28 2.89
N LYS A 276 -22.90 -4.29 2.63
CA LYS A 276 -24.34 -4.55 2.41
C LYS A 276 -24.64 -5.14 1.04
N TYR A 277 -24.18 -4.49 -0.03
CA TYR A 277 -24.44 -4.94 -1.41
C TYR A 277 -23.38 -5.91 -1.92
N MET A 278 -22.15 -5.80 -1.40
CA MET A 278 -21.06 -6.74 -1.60
C MET A 278 -20.07 -6.65 -0.43
N ARG A 279 -19.35 -7.74 -0.15
CA ARG A 279 -18.34 -7.79 0.92
C ARG A 279 -17.22 -6.77 0.69
N VAL A 280 -16.71 -6.22 1.79
CA VAL A 280 -15.58 -5.28 1.85
C VAL A 280 -14.36 -5.90 2.54
N HIS A 281 -14.41 -7.21 2.82
CA HIS A 281 -13.32 -8.01 3.37
C HIS A 281 -12.55 -7.32 4.51
N ARG A 282 -13.26 -6.78 5.51
CA ARG A 282 -12.68 -5.85 6.50
C ARG A 282 -11.49 -6.43 7.29
N THR A 283 -11.45 -7.74 7.46
CA THR A 283 -10.41 -8.43 8.24
C THR A 283 -9.19 -8.82 7.41
N ILE A 284 -9.23 -8.59 6.08
CA ILE A 284 -8.11 -8.82 5.16
C ILE A 284 -6.84 -8.03 5.53
N GLY A 285 -6.99 -6.92 6.25
CA GLY A 285 -5.87 -6.14 6.76
C GLY A 285 -4.94 -6.91 7.70
N SER A 286 -5.42 -8.01 8.30
CA SER A 286 -4.64 -8.88 9.19
C SER A 286 -4.00 -10.08 8.48
N THR A 287 -4.48 -10.44 7.28
CA THR A 287 -3.96 -11.57 6.49
C THR A 287 -2.50 -11.31 6.13
N ARG A 288 -1.60 -12.28 6.35
CA ARG A 288 -0.16 -12.14 6.02
C ARG A 288 0.47 -10.84 6.55
N MET A 289 0.30 -10.62 7.86
CA MET A 289 0.79 -9.42 8.56
C MET A 289 2.29 -9.17 8.36
N ASP A 290 3.09 -10.21 8.11
CA ASP A 290 4.50 -10.12 7.73
C ASP A 290 4.70 -9.24 6.47
N ILE A 291 3.85 -9.41 5.45
CA ILE A 291 3.88 -8.63 4.21
C ILE A 291 3.44 -7.19 4.48
N LYS A 292 2.39 -6.99 5.28
CA LYS A 292 1.90 -5.64 5.64
C LYS A 292 2.95 -4.84 6.43
N ILE A 293 3.65 -5.48 7.36
CA ILE A 293 4.75 -4.87 8.12
C ILE A 293 5.91 -4.49 7.19
N ALA A 294 6.27 -5.38 6.26
CA ALA A 294 7.31 -5.08 5.26
C ALA A 294 6.90 -3.89 4.38
N HIS A 295 5.67 -3.89 3.86
CA HIS A 295 5.11 -2.78 3.08
C HIS A 295 5.18 -1.46 3.85
N ALA A 296 4.64 -1.39 5.07
CA ALA A 296 4.65 -0.16 5.88
C ALA A 296 6.07 0.36 6.16
N ARG A 297 7.03 -0.55 6.40
CA ARG A 297 8.45 -0.19 6.57
C ARG A 297 9.04 0.41 5.30
N ILE A 298 8.77 -0.19 4.14
CA ILE A 298 9.32 0.23 2.85
C ILE A 298 8.71 1.56 2.41
N GLU A 299 7.39 1.68 2.50
CA GLU A 299 6.66 2.90 2.19
C GLU A 299 7.15 4.07 3.06
N ASN A 300 7.27 3.85 4.38
CA ASN A 300 7.83 4.84 5.29
C ASN A 300 9.28 5.22 4.94
N LYS A 301 10.11 4.23 4.58
CA LYS A 301 11.51 4.44 4.20
C LYS A 301 11.61 5.29 2.93
N ILE A 302 10.80 5.03 1.92
CA ILE A 302 10.83 5.80 0.66
C ILE A 302 10.35 7.23 0.92
N VAL A 303 9.18 7.39 1.55
CA VAL A 303 8.51 8.69 1.71
C VAL A 303 9.19 9.57 2.76
N ASN A 304 9.53 9.03 3.93
CA ASN A 304 9.94 9.83 5.08
C ASN A 304 11.46 9.87 5.27
N LEU A 305 12.23 9.00 4.59
CA LEU A 305 13.68 9.00 4.67
C LEU A 305 14.31 9.30 3.31
N LEU A 306 14.05 8.49 2.30
CA LEU A 306 14.79 8.56 1.05
C LEU A 306 14.50 9.84 0.26
N GLU A 307 13.23 10.18 0.02
CA GLU A 307 12.87 11.36 -0.76
C GLU A 307 13.28 12.69 -0.08
N PRO A 308 13.08 12.87 1.24
CA PRO A 308 13.62 14.02 1.96
C PRO A 308 15.14 14.13 1.85
N LEU A 309 15.87 13.03 2.03
CA LEU A 309 17.33 13.01 1.92
C LEU A 309 17.80 13.30 0.49
N ALA A 310 17.15 12.71 -0.52
CA ALA A 310 17.45 12.95 -1.93
C ALA A 310 17.20 14.42 -2.29
N THR A 311 16.14 15.02 -1.76
CA THR A 311 15.84 16.44 -1.94
C THR A 311 16.90 17.32 -1.28
N LEU A 312 17.32 17.01 -0.05
CA LEU A 312 18.42 17.71 0.62
C LEU A 312 19.72 17.60 -0.18
N ALA A 313 20.07 16.38 -0.63
CA ALA A 313 21.25 16.16 -1.47
C ALA A 313 21.18 16.98 -2.77
N TRP A 314 20.01 17.04 -3.41
CA TRP A 314 19.79 17.84 -4.61
C TRP A 314 20.00 19.35 -4.37
N THR A 315 19.51 19.88 -3.24
CA THR A 315 19.76 21.30 -2.88
C THR A 315 21.24 21.61 -2.63
N LEU A 316 22.04 20.59 -2.30
CA LEU A 316 23.49 20.70 -2.15
C LEU A 316 24.25 20.51 -3.48
N GLY A 317 23.55 20.33 -4.59
CA GLY A 317 24.13 20.20 -5.94
C GLY A 317 24.37 18.77 -6.41
N PHE A 318 23.90 17.75 -5.68
CA PHE A 318 23.93 16.37 -6.16
C PHE A 318 22.77 16.08 -7.13
N GLU A 319 22.90 15.04 -7.96
CA GLU A 319 21.83 14.62 -8.86
C GLU A 319 20.64 14.04 -8.08
N TYR A 320 19.42 14.41 -8.44
CA TYR A 320 18.20 13.75 -7.97
C TYR A 320 17.84 12.60 -8.92
N HIS A 321 18.12 11.37 -8.51
CA HIS A 321 17.92 10.17 -9.36
C HIS A 321 16.44 9.77 -9.51
N HIS A 322 15.66 10.55 -10.26
CA HIS A 322 14.22 10.31 -10.51
C HIS A 322 13.94 8.90 -11.05
N GLY A 323 14.75 8.39 -11.98
CA GLY A 323 14.53 7.07 -12.57
C GLY A 323 14.66 5.92 -11.58
N LEU A 324 15.53 6.04 -10.57
CA LEU A 324 15.66 5.05 -9.50
C LEU A 324 14.41 5.07 -8.59
N LEU A 325 13.96 6.26 -8.21
CA LEU A 325 12.74 6.46 -7.41
C LEU A 325 11.51 5.93 -8.12
N GLU A 326 11.36 6.24 -9.42
CA GLU A 326 10.28 5.70 -10.24
C GLU A 326 10.29 4.18 -10.26
N LYS A 327 11.45 3.57 -10.50
CA LYS A 327 11.57 2.11 -10.51
C LYS A 327 11.13 1.52 -9.16
N MET A 328 11.60 2.08 -8.03
CA MET A 328 11.17 1.61 -6.70
C MET A 328 9.67 1.75 -6.47
N TRP A 329 9.11 2.92 -6.79
CA TRP A 329 7.68 3.18 -6.65
C TRP A 329 6.86 2.21 -7.50
N LYS A 330 7.24 2.00 -8.77
CA LYS A 330 6.54 1.08 -9.67
C LYS A 330 6.63 -0.38 -9.21
N GLU A 331 7.73 -0.79 -8.57
CA GLU A 331 7.82 -2.12 -7.95
C GLU A 331 6.85 -2.30 -6.77
N ILE A 332 6.77 -1.33 -5.85
CA ILE A 332 5.81 -1.44 -4.74
C ILE A 332 4.36 -1.26 -5.21
N LEU A 333 4.09 -0.36 -6.16
CA LEU A 333 2.74 -0.13 -6.66
C LEU A 333 2.17 -1.35 -7.41
N LYS A 334 3.01 -2.21 -7.99
CA LYS A 334 2.58 -3.52 -8.51
C LYS A 334 2.04 -4.43 -7.40
N ASN A 335 2.61 -4.36 -6.19
CA ASN A 335 2.11 -5.07 -5.01
C ASN A 335 0.89 -4.39 -4.37
N HIS A 336 0.54 -3.17 -4.78
CA HIS A 336 -0.58 -2.43 -4.19
C HIS A 336 -1.92 -2.77 -4.85
N ALA A 337 -1.94 -3.57 -5.92
CA ALA A 337 -3.18 -4.14 -6.45
C ALA A 337 -3.95 -4.82 -5.31
N HIS A 338 -5.27 -4.69 -5.30
CA HIS A 338 -6.11 -5.06 -4.16
C HIS A 338 -5.91 -6.52 -3.70
N ASP A 339 -5.80 -7.48 -4.63
CA ASP A 339 -5.51 -8.88 -4.28
C ASP A 339 -4.10 -9.06 -3.69
N SER A 340 -3.09 -8.40 -4.26
CA SER A 340 -1.70 -8.48 -3.82
C SER A 340 -1.51 -7.91 -2.42
N ILE A 341 -1.99 -6.69 -2.15
CA ILE A 341 -1.83 -6.05 -0.84
C ILE A 341 -2.84 -6.60 0.18
N GLY A 342 -4.01 -7.04 -0.27
CA GLY A 342 -4.95 -7.85 0.50
C GLY A 342 -4.32 -9.19 0.93
N CYS A 343 -3.40 -9.72 0.15
CA CYS A 343 -2.77 -11.03 0.35
C CYS A 343 -3.79 -12.18 0.37
N CYS A 344 -4.72 -12.13 -0.58
CA CYS A 344 -5.70 -13.19 -0.85
C CYS A 344 -5.32 -13.98 -2.12
N CYS A 345 -4.03 -14.31 -2.21
CA CYS A 345 -3.42 -15.00 -3.33
C CYS A 345 -2.75 -16.32 -2.89
N SER A 346 -2.38 -17.16 -3.85
CA SER A 346 -1.59 -18.36 -3.50
C SER A 346 -0.21 -18.03 -2.92
N ASP A 347 0.38 -18.96 -2.15
CA ASP A 347 1.76 -18.83 -1.64
C ASP A 347 2.81 -18.60 -2.72
N LYS A 348 2.59 -19.13 -3.93
CA LYS A 348 3.47 -18.88 -5.07
C LYS A 348 3.47 -17.39 -5.44
N VAL A 349 2.30 -16.76 -5.47
CA VAL A 349 2.14 -15.33 -5.73
C VAL A 349 2.71 -14.49 -4.59
N HIS A 350 2.46 -14.88 -3.33
CA HIS A 350 3.04 -14.18 -2.16
C HIS A 350 4.57 -14.12 -2.20
N ARG A 351 5.25 -15.18 -2.68
CA ARG A 351 6.71 -15.14 -2.86
C ARG A 351 7.16 -14.09 -3.89
N GLU A 352 6.40 -13.90 -4.96
CA GLU A 352 6.67 -12.85 -5.96
C GLU A 352 6.43 -11.45 -5.39
N ILE A 353 5.36 -11.27 -4.60
CA ILE A 353 5.05 -10.02 -3.88
C ILE A 353 6.20 -9.65 -2.94
N VAL A 354 6.63 -10.58 -2.10
CA VAL A 354 7.75 -10.38 -1.16
C VAL A 354 9.03 -10.01 -1.91
N ALA A 355 9.37 -10.71 -2.99
CA ALA A 355 10.57 -10.42 -3.77
C ALA A 355 10.58 -8.98 -4.35
N ARG A 356 9.43 -8.46 -4.79
CA ARG A 356 9.32 -7.07 -5.28
C ARG A 356 9.49 -6.04 -4.16
N PHE A 357 8.97 -6.33 -2.97
CA PHE A 357 9.20 -5.50 -1.79
C PHE A 357 10.67 -5.51 -1.35
N GLU A 358 11.31 -6.68 -1.28
CA GLU A 358 12.74 -6.80 -0.94
C GLU A 358 13.62 -6.05 -1.94
N LEU A 359 13.30 -6.13 -3.24
CA LEU A 359 14.00 -5.38 -4.28
C LEU A 359 13.85 -3.86 -4.09
N ALA A 360 12.64 -3.37 -3.85
CA ALA A 360 12.41 -1.95 -3.60
C ALA A 360 13.10 -1.47 -2.32
N GLU A 361 13.12 -2.31 -1.28
CA GLU A 361 13.80 -2.02 -0.03
C GLU A 361 15.32 -1.91 -0.20
N ASP A 362 15.93 -2.85 -0.90
CA ASP A 362 17.37 -2.85 -1.19
C ASP A 362 17.77 -1.62 -2.00
N MET A 363 16.97 -1.26 -3.02
CA MET A 363 17.19 -0.03 -3.78
C MET A 363 17.12 1.21 -2.87
N ALA A 364 16.15 1.26 -1.95
CA ALA A 364 15.98 2.41 -1.04
C ALA A 364 17.15 2.51 -0.05
N ASP A 365 17.56 1.40 0.56
CA ASP A 365 18.68 1.35 1.50
C ASP A 365 20.00 1.76 0.84
N ASN A 366 20.26 1.27 -0.37
CA ASN A 366 21.48 1.62 -1.08
C ASN A 366 21.49 3.08 -1.53
N LEU A 367 20.35 3.62 -1.99
CA LEU A 367 20.28 5.02 -2.40
C LEU A 367 20.37 5.97 -1.20
N LEU A 368 19.77 5.60 -0.06
CA LEU A 368 19.89 6.33 1.19
C LEU A 368 21.35 6.35 1.67
N ARG A 369 22.02 5.18 1.71
CA ARG A 369 23.45 5.08 2.04
C ARG A 369 24.32 5.91 1.09
N PHE A 370 24.01 5.88 -0.21
CA PHE A 370 24.71 6.66 -1.22
C PHE A 370 24.64 8.16 -0.95
N TYR A 371 23.44 8.72 -0.72
CA TYR A 371 23.29 10.15 -0.44
C TYR A 371 23.90 10.55 0.90
N MET A 372 23.70 9.78 1.97
CA MET A 372 24.35 10.06 3.27
C MET A 372 25.86 10.13 3.12
N ARG A 373 26.46 9.18 2.39
CA ARG A 373 27.90 9.15 2.11
C ARG A 373 28.34 10.34 1.25
N LYS A 374 27.61 10.65 0.17
CA LYS A 374 27.91 11.81 -0.68
C LYS A 374 27.95 13.11 0.11
N ILE A 375 26.97 13.30 1.00
CA ILE A 375 26.92 14.48 1.87
C ILE A 375 28.11 14.48 2.84
N ALA A 376 28.37 13.37 3.54
CA ALA A 376 29.45 13.27 4.52
C ALA A 376 30.85 13.45 3.89
N ASP A 377 31.11 12.83 2.74
CA ASP A 377 32.39 12.88 2.01
C ASP A 377 32.70 14.30 1.49
N ASN A 378 31.68 15.14 1.28
CA ASN A 378 31.84 16.52 0.84
C ASN A 378 31.80 17.55 1.98
N MET A 379 31.72 17.11 3.25
CA MET A 379 31.89 18.01 4.39
C MET A 379 33.36 18.49 4.53
N PRO A 380 33.61 19.66 5.16
CA PRO A 380 34.97 20.16 5.38
C PRO A 380 35.92 19.12 5.97
N GLN A 381 37.15 19.05 5.47
CA GLN A 381 38.14 18.07 5.92
C GLN A 381 38.45 18.21 7.42
N SER A 382 38.73 17.08 8.06
CA SER A 382 39.00 16.95 9.50
C SER A 382 40.00 15.81 9.70
N ASP A 383 40.91 15.96 10.67
CA ASP A 383 41.86 14.91 11.04
C ASP A 383 41.17 13.73 11.76
N ALA A 384 40.02 13.99 12.40
CA ALA A 384 39.17 12.98 13.00
C ALA A 384 38.09 12.49 12.03
N ASP A 385 37.77 11.19 12.10
CA ASP A 385 36.65 10.57 11.39
C ASP A 385 35.32 11.18 11.86
N LYS A 386 34.32 11.22 10.96
CA LYS A 386 33.02 11.84 11.22
C LYS A 386 31.93 10.79 11.41
N LEU A 387 31.14 10.93 12.46
CA LEU A 387 29.85 10.27 12.64
C LEU A 387 28.74 11.29 12.39
N VAL A 388 28.01 11.15 11.27
CA VAL A 388 26.95 12.08 10.88
C VAL A 388 25.58 11.47 11.16
N LEU A 389 24.75 12.19 11.90
CA LEU A 389 23.40 11.80 12.30
C LEU A 389 22.40 12.67 11.54
N PHE A 390 21.55 12.07 10.72
CA PHE A 390 20.55 12.79 9.92
C PHE A 390 19.18 12.74 10.60
N ASN A 391 18.44 13.85 10.55
CA ASN A 391 17.03 13.93 10.92
C ASN A 391 16.25 14.51 9.75
N LEU A 392 15.36 13.68 9.21
CA LEU A 392 14.61 13.95 7.99
C LEU A 392 13.14 14.29 8.29
N MET A 393 12.83 14.51 9.57
CA MET A 393 11.53 15.01 10.01
C MET A 393 11.52 16.55 10.01
N PRO A 394 10.35 17.19 9.84
CA PRO A 394 10.23 18.66 9.84
C PRO A 394 10.32 19.30 11.23
N TRP A 395 10.67 18.54 12.27
CA TRP A 395 10.91 19.03 13.63
C TRP A 395 12.21 18.46 14.23
N PRO A 396 12.86 19.18 15.16
CA PRO A 396 14.06 18.69 15.84
C PRO A 396 13.71 17.50 16.73
N ARG A 397 14.65 16.56 16.86
CA ARG A 397 14.51 15.35 17.69
C ARG A 397 15.60 15.32 18.74
N GLU A 398 15.23 15.12 20.00
CA GLU A 398 16.15 14.64 21.03
C GLU A 398 15.88 13.15 21.23
N GLU A 399 16.86 12.31 20.89
CA GLU A 399 16.64 10.86 20.86
C GLU A 399 17.89 10.08 21.25
N VAL A 400 17.62 8.92 21.84
CA VAL A 400 18.59 7.87 22.10
C VAL A 400 18.79 7.06 20.82
N ILE A 401 19.85 7.38 20.08
CA ILE A 401 20.18 6.80 18.78
C ILE A 401 21.06 5.56 18.99
N ASN A 402 20.63 4.44 18.42
CA ASN A 402 21.47 3.25 18.28
C ASN A 402 22.21 3.30 16.95
N THR A 403 23.53 3.21 16.97
CA THR A 403 24.35 3.18 15.76
C THR A 403 25.59 2.33 15.96
N THR A 404 26.30 2.06 14.88
CA THR A 404 27.50 1.23 14.89
C THR A 404 28.68 2.04 14.39
N VAL A 405 29.79 2.01 15.13
CA VAL A 405 31.06 2.62 14.73
C VAL A 405 32.07 1.52 14.47
N ARG A 406 32.77 1.62 13.33
CA ARG A 406 33.80 0.69 12.89
C ARG A 406 35.11 1.45 12.77
N LEU A 407 36.14 1.05 13.52
CA LEU A 407 37.43 1.72 13.49
C LEU A 407 38.59 0.79 13.84
N ARG A 408 39.80 1.19 13.47
CA ARG A 408 41.06 0.51 13.81
C ARG A 408 41.57 0.94 15.19
N ALA A 409 40.80 0.68 16.23
CA ALA A 409 41.20 0.94 17.61
C ALA A 409 40.33 0.16 18.61
N SER A 410 40.90 -0.16 19.77
CA SER A 410 40.19 -0.81 20.89
C SER A 410 39.35 0.16 21.73
N GLN A 411 39.55 1.47 21.57
CA GLN A 411 38.82 2.52 22.28
C GLN A 411 38.75 3.79 21.42
N PHE A 412 37.77 4.64 21.71
CA PHE A 412 37.61 5.93 21.05
C PHE A 412 36.92 6.92 21.97
N ASN A 413 36.99 8.20 21.62
CA ASN A 413 36.19 9.26 22.20
C ASN A 413 35.30 9.90 21.12
N LEU A 414 34.15 10.45 21.53
CA LEU A 414 33.26 11.22 20.66
C LEU A 414 33.27 12.69 21.09
N ARG A 415 33.40 13.61 20.12
CA ARG A 415 33.27 15.06 20.36
C ARG A 415 32.22 15.70 19.46
N ASP A 416 31.59 16.76 19.94
CA ASP A 416 30.74 17.62 19.12
C ASP A 416 31.55 18.64 18.30
N ASP A 417 30.85 19.48 17.53
CA ASP A 417 31.41 20.55 16.70
C ASP A 417 32.12 21.67 17.50
N ARG A 418 31.94 21.70 18.83
CA ARG A 418 32.61 22.62 19.75
C ARG A 418 33.78 21.95 20.47
N GLY A 419 34.09 20.70 20.12
CA GLY A 419 35.14 19.90 20.75
C GLY A 419 34.77 19.39 22.14
N GLN A 420 33.50 19.42 22.54
CA GLN A 420 33.09 18.90 23.84
C GLN A 420 32.86 17.38 23.80
N PRO A 421 33.28 16.63 24.84
CA PRO A 421 33.11 15.18 24.88
C PRO A 421 31.63 14.80 24.96
N VAL A 422 31.21 13.88 24.09
CA VAL A 422 29.84 13.35 24.03
C VAL A 422 29.78 11.99 24.73
N PRO A 423 28.92 11.83 25.76
CA PRO A 423 28.81 10.57 26.47
C PRO A 423 28.01 9.54 25.67
N TYR A 424 28.40 8.27 25.74
CA TYR A 424 27.77 7.18 25.01
C TYR A 424 27.78 5.87 25.79
N PHE A 425 26.86 4.96 25.50
CA PHE A 425 26.81 3.61 26.06
C PHE A 425 27.24 2.58 25.01
N ILE A 426 28.16 1.69 25.37
CA ILE A 426 28.56 0.56 24.51
C ILE A 426 27.63 -0.61 24.81
N ARG A 427 26.81 -0.99 23.83
CA ARG A 427 25.94 -2.17 23.92
C ARG A 427 26.71 -3.45 23.67
N HIS A 428 27.52 -3.45 22.61
CA HIS A 428 28.39 -4.56 22.23
C HIS A 428 29.68 -4.01 21.64
N ALA A 429 30.79 -4.69 21.91
CA ALA A 429 32.08 -4.45 21.27
C ALA A 429 32.61 -5.79 20.77
N ARG A 430 33.02 -5.86 19.51
CA ARG A 430 33.53 -7.08 18.88
C ARG A 430 34.66 -6.75 17.92
N GLU A 431 35.68 -7.62 17.92
CA GLU A 431 36.71 -7.62 16.89
C GLU A 431 36.14 -8.28 15.62
N ILE A 432 36.39 -7.69 14.46
CA ILE A 432 35.89 -8.19 13.18
C ILE A 432 37.03 -8.31 12.16
N ASP A 433 36.86 -9.23 11.20
CA ASP A 433 37.83 -9.42 10.12
C ASP A 433 37.82 -8.20 9.18
N PRO A 434 38.95 -7.48 9.02
CA PRO A 434 39.04 -6.32 8.13
C PRO A 434 38.72 -6.65 6.66
N GLY A 435 38.88 -7.91 6.25
CA GLY A 435 38.55 -8.39 4.90
C GLY A 435 37.07 -8.38 4.56
N LEU A 436 36.18 -8.28 5.56
CA LEU A 436 34.74 -8.09 5.36
C LEU A 436 34.38 -6.65 4.97
N ILE A 437 35.30 -5.70 5.14
CA ILE A 437 35.08 -4.27 4.88
C ILE A 437 35.82 -3.83 3.64
N ASP A 438 37.10 -4.20 3.54
CA ASP A 438 37.90 -3.99 2.34
C ASP A 438 38.93 -5.10 2.21
N ARG A 439 38.76 -5.91 1.16
CA ARG A 439 39.63 -7.06 0.87
C ARG A 439 41.09 -6.66 0.63
N GLN A 440 41.38 -5.41 0.27
CA GLN A 440 42.75 -4.92 0.13
C GLN A 440 43.44 -4.71 1.47
N ILE A 441 42.67 -4.47 2.54
CA ILE A 441 43.18 -4.37 3.90
C ILE A 441 43.70 -5.72 4.38
N VAL A 442 43.44 -6.88 3.77
CA VAL A 442 44.04 -8.14 4.28
C VAL A 442 45.49 -8.32 3.83
N HIS A 443 45.92 -7.58 2.79
CA HIS A 443 47.16 -7.84 2.08
C HIS A 443 48.44 -7.31 2.78
N TYR A 444 48.31 -6.36 3.71
CA TYR A 444 49.44 -5.61 4.28
C TYR A 444 49.88 -6.07 5.68
N GLY A 445 49.23 -7.09 6.27
CA GLY A 445 49.73 -7.89 7.39
C GLY A 445 49.98 -7.18 8.73
N ASN A 446 49.50 -5.96 8.95
CA ASN A 446 49.76 -5.21 10.18
C ASN A 446 48.51 -4.42 10.60
N TYR A 447 47.73 -4.92 11.57
CA TYR A 447 46.48 -4.29 11.98
C TYR A 447 46.43 -4.10 13.49
N ASP A 448 46.26 -2.86 13.93
CA ASP A 448 45.50 -2.56 15.14
C ASP A 448 44.15 -3.30 15.06
N PRO A 449 43.58 -3.77 16.18
CA PRO A 449 42.34 -4.53 16.15
C PRO A 449 41.25 -3.72 15.46
N PHE A 450 40.63 -4.33 14.44
CA PHE A 450 39.51 -3.73 13.76
C PHE A 450 38.26 -4.02 14.58
N MET A 451 37.76 -2.99 15.26
CA MET A 451 36.67 -3.14 16.21
C MET A 451 35.38 -2.55 15.65
N GLU A 452 34.29 -3.25 15.94
CA GLU A 452 32.93 -2.77 15.75
C GLU A 452 32.28 -2.55 17.12
N PHE A 453 31.81 -1.33 17.34
CA PHE A 453 31.12 -0.92 18.56
C PHE A 453 29.67 -0.58 18.23
N ASP A 454 28.73 -1.37 18.74
CA ASP A 454 27.31 -0.99 18.76
C ASP A 454 27.12 -0.04 19.95
N ILE A 455 26.89 1.23 19.65
CA ILE A 455 26.75 2.28 20.64
C ILE A 455 25.34 2.86 20.69
N GLN A 456 25.06 3.50 21.80
CA GLN A 456 23.86 4.26 22.04
C GLN A 456 24.23 5.66 22.52
N ILE A 457 23.71 6.68 21.84
CA ILE A 457 24.02 8.09 22.10
C ILE A 457 22.75 8.94 22.17
N ASN A 458 22.64 9.82 23.17
CA ASN A 458 21.57 10.80 23.21
C ASN A 458 22.02 12.08 22.53
N GLN A 459 21.33 12.50 21.47
CA GLN A 459 21.65 13.72 20.73
C GLN A 459 20.40 14.48 20.31
N ILE A 460 20.54 15.81 20.24
CA ILE A 460 19.56 16.69 19.61
C ILE A 460 19.94 16.83 18.13
N VAL A 461 19.12 16.35 17.21
CA VAL A 461 19.35 16.47 15.77
C VAL A 461 18.35 17.48 15.19
N PRO A 462 18.82 18.53 14.47
CA PRO A 462 17.95 19.58 13.93
C PRO A 462 16.94 19.03 12.91
N SER A 463 15.80 19.70 12.73
CA SER A 463 14.81 19.35 11.70
C SER A 463 15.40 19.40 10.29
N MET A 464 15.05 18.45 9.43
CA MET A 464 15.49 18.40 8.02
C MET A 464 16.99 18.67 7.83
N GLY A 465 17.82 18.10 8.71
CA GLY A 465 19.22 18.43 8.82
C GLY A 465 20.06 17.30 9.40
N TYR A 466 21.25 17.65 9.88
CA TYR A 466 22.17 16.68 10.45
C TYR A 466 22.96 17.24 11.63
N ARG A 467 23.57 16.35 12.41
CA ARG A 467 24.58 16.64 13.43
C ARG A 467 25.82 15.82 13.15
N THR A 468 26.98 16.46 13.21
CA THR A 468 28.28 15.80 13.04
C THR A 468 28.96 15.66 14.39
N LEU A 469 29.39 14.43 14.69
CA LEU A 469 30.29 14.12 15.79
C LEU A 469 31.64 13.67 15.22
N TYR A 470 32.70 13.86 15.99
CA TYR A 470 34.07 13.52 15.61
C TYR A 470 34.57 12.35 16.45
N ILE A 471 35.12 11.33 15.80
CA ILE A 471 35.64 10.12 16.42
C ILE A 471 37.15 10.27 16.59
N GLU A 472 37.60 10.28 17.84
CA GLU A 472 39.02 10.29 18.20
C GLU A 472 39.45 8.87 18.57
N ALA A 473 40.05 8.15 17.62
CA ALA A 473 40.55 6.80 17.84
C ALA A 473 41.68 6.77 18.90
N ASN A 474 41.79 5.66 19.63
CA ASN A 474 42.78 5.41 20.69
C ASN A 474 42.74 6.39 21.88
N GLN A 475 41.74 7.26 21.96
CA GLN A 475 41.50 8.13 23.11
C GLN A 475 40.55 7.48 24.13
N PRO A 476 40.69 7.74 25.44
CA PRO A 476 39.74 7.30 26.45
C PRO A 476 38.34 7.88 26.20
N GLY A 477 37.34 7.00 26.07
CA GLY A 477 35.96 7.40 25.79
C GLY A 477 35.18 7.86 27.02
N ASN A 478 34.20 8.73 26.81
CA ASN A 478 33.22 9.12 27.82
C ASN A 478 32.08 8.07 27.93
N VAL A 479 32.43 6.85 28.31
CA VAL A 479 31.49 5.71 28.34
C VAL A 479 30.61 5.77 29.59
N ILE A 480 29.29 5.74 29.40
CA ILE A 480 28.30 5.65 30.47
C ILE A 480 28.16 4.19 30.91
N ALA A 481 28.07 3.93 32.21
CA ALA A 481 27.78 2.59 32.73
C ALA A 481 26.27 2.26 32.68
N ALA A 482 25.94 0.98 32.53
CA ALA A 482 24.55 0.54 32.66
C ALA A 482 24.04 0.76 34.08
N LYS A 483 22.86 1.36 34.23
CA LYS A 483 22.13 1.40 35.50
C LYS A 483 21.13 0.25 35.54
N SER A 484 21.15 -0.53 36.61
CA SER A 484 20.10 -1.49 36.93
C SER A 484 19.15 -0.88 37.96
N ASP A 485 17.88 -0.65 37.61
CA ASP A 485 16.85 -0.49 38.63
C ASP A 485 16.40 -1.88 39.06
N ALA A 486 16.43 -2.09 40.37
CA ALA A 486 16.14 -3.37 41.00
C ALA A 486 14.63 -3.61 41.19
N GLU A 487 13.77 -2.63 40.88
CA GLU A 487 12.37 -2.61 41.35
C GLU A 487 11.32 -3.04 40.31
N GLY A 488 11.71 -3.39 39.07
CA GLY A 488 10.74 -3.87 38.08
C GLY A 488 9.69 -2.82 37.64
N ILE A 489 9.97 -1.55 37.91
CA ILE A 489 9.18 -0.38 37.52
C ILE A 489 10.03 0.47 36.58
N LEU A 490 9.47 0.91 35.45
CA LEU A 490 10.07 1.93 34.59
C LEU A 490 9.42 3.26 34.91
N GLU A 491 10.21 4.29 35.22
CA GLU A 491 9.67 5.61 35.55
C GLU A 491 10.41 6.74 34.83
N ASN A 492 9.66 7.76 34.42
CA ASN A 492 10.19 9.05 34.00
C ASN A 492 9.35 10.24 34.49
N ALA A 493 9.57 11.41 33.90
CA ALA A 493 8.82 12.62 34.21
C ALA A 493 7.32 12.48 33.92
N PHE A 494 6.94 11.69 32.91
CA PHE A 494 5.58 11.58 32.38
C PHE A 494 4.86 10.29 32.78
N TRP A 495 5.57 9.17 32.83
CA TRP A 495 4.99 7.84 32.99
C TRP A 495 5.65 7.05 34.10
N GLN A 496 4.85 6.29 34.83
CA GLN A 496 5.28 5.15 35.63
C GLN A 496 4.66 3.88 35.02
N ILE A 497 5.49 2.88 34.75
CA ILE A 497 5.12 1.63 34.09
C ILE A 497 5.53 0.47 35.00
N ALA A 498 4.57 -0.36 35.38
CA ALA A 498 4.81 -1.56 36.16
C ALA A 498 4.29 -2.79 35.42
N LEU A 499 4.88 -3.95 35.72
CA LEU A 499 4.40 -5.24 35.23
C LEU A 499 3.35 -5.79 36.21
N ASN A 500 2.18 -6.12 35.70
CA ASN A 500 1.18 -6.86 36.46
C ASN A 500 1.60 -8.32 36.61
N GLU A 501 0.98 -9.02 37.57
CA GLU A 501 1.25 -10.44 37.78
C GLU A 501 0.98 -11.28 36.52
N ASP A 502 -0.07 -10.96 35.77
CA ASP A 502 -0.45 -11.64 34.53
C ASP A 502 0.45 -11.27 33.31
N GLY A 503 1.50 -10.47 33.53
CA GLY A 503 2.43 -10.02 32.50
C GLY A 503 1.92 -8.84 31.67
N SER A 504 0.69 -8.39 31.87
CA SER A 504 0.20 -7.13 31.28
C SER A 504 0.85 -5.91 31.92
N LEU A 505 0.68 -4.73 31.34
CA LEU A 505 1.25 -3.49 31.85
C LEU A 505 0.23 -2.66 32.62
N GLN A 506 0.72 -2.05 33.69
CA GLN A 506 0.07 -0.94 34.36
C GLN A 506 0.79 0.35 34.00
N LEU A 507 0.06 1.31 33.41
CA LEU A 507 0.58 2.62 33.05
C LEU A 507 -0.08 3.68 33.93
N VAL A 508 0.72 4.53 34.55
CA VAL A 508 0.25 5.72 35.27
C VAL A 508 0.79 6.95 34.55
N ASP A 509 -0.13 7.76 34.01
CA ASP A 509 0.18 9.10 33.53
C ASP A 509 0.34 10.01 34.75
N LYS A 510 1.55 10.54 34.95
CA LYS A 510 1.90 11.35 36.13
C LYS A 510 1.31 12.76 36.07
N ASP A 511 0.99 13.26 34.87
CA ASP A 511 0.40 14.59 34.70
C ASP A 511 -1.10 14.57 35.00
N SER A 512 -1.83 13.59 34.46
CA SER A 512 -3.28 13.47 34.68
C SER A 512 -3.67 12.64 35.91
N GLY A 513 -2.76 11.80 36.41
CA GLY A 513 -3.02 10.80 37.45
C GLY A 513 -3.85 9.60 36.96
N VAL A 514 -4.18 9.54 35.66
CA VAL A 514 -4.95 8.44 35.09
C VAL A 514 -4.12 7.16 35.08
N ARG A 515 -4.73 6.08 35.57
CA ARG A 515 -4.16 4.74 35.54
C ARG A 515 -4.85 3.90 34.47
N TYR A 516 -4.06 3.35 33.56
CA TYR A 516 -4.47 2.34 32.60
C TYR A 516 -3.97 0.98 33.08
N ASP A 517 -4.88 0.02 33.23
CA ASP A 517 -4.55 -1.31 33.74
C ASP A 517 -4.77 -2.36 32.65
N ARG A 518 -3.97 -3.44 32.72
CA ARG A 518 -3.96 -4.56 31.76
C ARG A 518 -3.71 -4.14 30.31
N VAL A 519 -2.79 -3.19 30.11
CA VAL A 519 -2.35 -2.76 28.77
C VAL A 519 -1.45 -3.84 28.16
N LEU A 520 -1.47 -3.98 26.83
CA LEU A 520 -0.79 -5.06 26.07
C LEU A 520 -1.23 -6.48 26.46
N GLN A 521 -2.49 -6.66 26.87
CA GLN A 521 -3.05 -8.00 26.96
C GLN A 521 -3.07 -8.66 25.57
N ILE A 522 -2.57 -9.89 25.50
CA ILE A 522 -2.60 -10.70 24.28
C ILE A 522 -3.80 -11.65 24.36
N GLU A 523 -4.54 -11.71 23.27
CA GLU A 523 -5.65 -12.65 23.04
C GLU A 523 -5.34 -13.46 21.78
N GLU A 524 -5.60 -14.75 21.84
CA GLU A 524 -5.52 -15.68 20.74
C GLU A 524 -6.86 -16.40 20.65
N SER A 525 -7.43 -16.42 19.45
CA SER A 525 -8.72 -17.02 19.17
C SER A 525 -8.62 -17.94 17.96
N SER A 526 -9.64 -18.77 17.75
CA SER A 526 -9.68 -19.60 16.57
C SER A 526 -10.10 -18.79 15.33
N ASP A 527 -9.64 -19.23 14.15
CA ASP A 527 -10.03 -18.68 12.84
C ASP A 527 -10.26 -19.83 11.86
N ASP A 528 -11.52 -20.03 11.48
CA ASP A 528 -12.06 -20.97 10.49
C ASP A 528 -12.55 -20.20 9.23
N GLY A 529 -12.04 -18.98 9.04
CA GLY A 529 -12.28 -18.13 7.89
C GLY A 529 -11.41 -18.49 6.68
N ASP A 530 -11.12 -17.48 5.87
CA ASP A 530 -10.21 -17.57 4.73
C ASP A 530 -9.30 -16.35 4.65
N GLU A 531 -8.55 -16.22 3.56
CA GLU A 531 -7.61 -15.11 3.37
C GLU A 531 -8.29 -13.74 3.29
N TYR A 532 -9.61 -13.68 3.07
CA TYR A 532 -10.37 -12.43 3.01
C TYR A 532 -11.01 -12.08 4.35
N ASP A 533 -11.68 -13.06 4.96
CA ASP A 533 -12.58 -12.83 6.08
C ASP A 533 -12.29 -13.80 7.24
N TYR A 534 -11.87 -13.25 8.37
CA TYR A 534 -11.89 -13.92 9.68
C TYR A 534 -13.29 -14.48 9.99
N SER A 535 -13.33 -15.73 10.43
CA SER A 535 -14.54 -16.35 10.98
C SER A 535 -14.17 -17.21 12.18
N PRO A 536 -14.76 -17.00 13.37
CA PRO A 536 -14.51 -17.88 14.51
C PRO A 536 -14.92 -19.32 14.20
N ALA A 537 -14.20 -20.31 14.75
CA ALA A 537 -14.60 -21.70 14.59
C ALA A 537 -15.94 -21.96 15.27
N LYS A 538 -16.65 -22.98 14.79
CA LYS A 538 -17.95 -23.37 15.37
C LYS A 538 -17.88 -23.68 16.87
N GLU A 539 -16.77 -24.28 17.30
CA GLU A 539 -16.41 -24.48 18.71
C GLU A 539 -15.27 -23.53 19.06
N GLU A 540 -15.61 -22.25 19.24
CA GLU A 540 -14.65 -21.17 19.49
C GLU A 540 -13.85 -21.41 20.78
N TRP A 541 -12.55 -21.13 20.72
CA TRP A 541 -11.68 -21.05 21.88
C TRP A 541 -11.00 -19.69 21.92
N VAL A 542 -10.90 -19.11 23.12
CA VAL A 542 -10.20 -17.85 23.34
C VAL A 542 -9.22 -18.03 24.49
N ILE A 543 -7.95 -17.76 24.22
CA ILE A 543 -6.86 -17.80 25.18
C ILE A 543 -6.37 -16.39 25.38
N THR A 544 -6.23 -15.97 26.64
CA THR A 544 -5.67 -14.66 26.97
C THR A 544 -4.40 -14.82 27.80
N ALA A 545 -3.54 -13.80 27.81
CA ALA A 545 -2.33 -13.77 28.64
C ALA A 545 -2.59 -14.06 30.13
N ALA A 546 -3.78 -13.70 30.65
CA ALA A 546 -4.18 -14.00 32.03
C ALA A 546 -4.34 -15.51 32.33
N ASN A 547 -4.57 -16.33 31.30
CA ASN A 547 -4.80 -17.76 31.40
C ASN A 547 -3.53 -18.60 31.09
N ALA A 548 -2.40 -17.98 30.76
CA ALA A 548 -1.15 -18.66 30.37
C ALA A 548 -0.14 -18.78 31.53
N ASN A 549 0.53 -19.94 31.66
CA ASN A 549 1.58 -20.18 32.66
C ASN A 549 2.91 -19.47 32.31
N ARG A 550 3.57 -18.87 33.31
CA ARG A 550 4.45 -17.67 33.19
C ARG A 550 5.96 -17.93 32.98
N ASN A 551 6.60 -16.99 32.27
CA ASN A 551 7.96 -16.45 32.48
C ASN A 551 8.11 -15.12 31.67
N ALA A 552 7.86 -13.96 32.29
CA ALA A 552 8.08 -12.65 31.66
C ALA A 552 9.17 -11.89 32.44
N ILE A 553 10.15 -11.32 31.73
CA ILE A 553 11.27 -10.57 32.32
C ILE A 553 11.34 -9.20 31.64
N LEU A 554 11.31 -8.14 32.45
CA LEU A 554 11.51 -6.77 32.00
C LEU A 554 13.02 -6.45 31.98
N PHE A 555 13.56 -6.07 30.82
CA PHE A 555 14.96 -5.65 30.70
C PHE A 555 15.07 -4.13 30.51
N MET A 556 15.90 -3.50 31.32
CA MET A 556 16.29 -2.11 31.11
C MET A 556 17.67 -2.02 30.48
N LYS A 557 17.83 -1.15 29.48
CA LYS A 557 19.13 -0.66 29.01
C LYS A 557 19.18 0.86 29.20
N PRO A 558 20.38 1.44 29.29
CA PRO A 558 20.54 2.88 29.41
C PRO A 558 19.81 3.64 28.31
N GLY A 559 19.47 4.88 28.62
CA GLY A 559 18.83 5.85 27.74
C GLY A 559 18.55 7.12 28.54
N ARG A 560 17.82 8.08 27.98
CA ARG A 560 17.64 9.45 28.51
C ARG A 560 17.30 9.42 30.01
N ALA A 561 18.17 9.92 30.88
CA ALA A 561 17.92 9.93 32.34
C ALA A 561 17.51 8.55 32.96
N GLY A 562 17.94 7.43 32.37
CA GLY A 562 17.51 6.08 32.80
C GLY A 562 16.39 5.46 31.93
N LEU A 563 16.03 6.09 30.80
CA LEU A 563 14.87 5.66 30.02
C LEU A 563 15.12 4.73 28.83
N LEU A 564 14.53 3.55 29.00
CA LEU A 564 13.89 2.62 28.06
C LEU A 564 14.75 1.85 27.05
N SER A 565 14.60 0.53 27.17
CA SER A 565 14.99 -0.46 26.16
C SER A 565 13.93 -1.56 26.09
N ALA A 566 13.73 -2.07 24.88
CA ALA A 566 13.01 -3.28 24.48
C ALA A 566 12.38 -4.15 25.59
N MET A 567 11.05 -4.29 25.55
CA MET A 567 10.34 -5.43 26.13
C MET A 567 10.54 -6.64 25.21
N THR A 568 11.10 -7.72 25.73
CA THR A 568 11.15 -9.01 25.02
C THR A 568 10.12 -9.93 25.64
N TRP A 569 9.09 -10.26 24.88
CA TRP A 569 8.10 -11.25 25.26
C TRP A 569 8.59 -12.62 24.79
N GLN A 570 8.79 -13.55 25.72
CA GLN A 570 9.07 -14.94 25.36
C GLN A 570 7.83 -15.77 25.71
N CYS A 571 6.83 -15.71 24.83
CA CYS A 571 5.69 -16.60 24.94
C CYS A 571 6.14 -17.99 24.50
N ARG A 572 6.22 -18.97 25.42
CA ARG A 572 6.24 -20.37 25.00
C ARG A 572 4.91 -20.63 24.30
N SER A 573 4.99 -21.24 23.11
CA SER A 573 3.86 -21.53 22.23
C SER A 573 2.60 -21.92 23.01
N ILE A 574 1.55 -21.14 22.83
CA ILE A 574 0.20 -21.51 23.25
C ILE A 574 -0.28 -22.75 22.47
N CYS A 575 0.33 -23.03 21.30
CA CYS A 575 0.02 -24.16 20.43
C CYS A 575 0.62 -25.53 20.77
N GLN A 576 1.19 -25.78 21.96
CA GLN A 576 1.76 -27.12 22.26
C GLN A 576 0.78 -28.13 22.87
N ASN A 577 -0.48 -27.76 23.16
CA ASN A 577 -1.45 -28.68 23.79
C ASN A 577 -2.74 -28.95 22.98
N ALA A 578 -2.83 -28.49 21.72
CA ALA A 578 -3.90 -28.91 20.83
C ALA A 578 -3.50 -30.21 20.09
N ALA A 579 -3.83 -31.35 20.71
CA ALA A 579 -3.95 -32.71 20.19
C ALA A 579 -2.89 -33.28 19.20
N PRO A 580 -2.23 -34.41 19.51
CA PRO A 580 -1.48 -35.19 18.52
C PRO A 580 -2.47 -36.01 17.67
N GLY A 581 -2.74 -35.58 16.43
CA GLY A 581 -3.52 -36.43 15.53
C GLY A 581 -4.04 -35.79 14.27
N ASN A 582 -3.17 -35.39 13.34
CA ASN A 582 -3.38 -35.71 11.92
C ASN A 582 -2.09 -35.47 11.10
N PRO A 583 -1.42 -36.52 10.61
CA PRO A 583 -0.28 -36.36 9.71
C PRO A 583 -0.77 -36.43 8.26
N LEU A 584 -1.16 -35.32 7.63
CA LEU A 584 -1.35 -35.31 6.17
C LEU A 584 -1.05 -33.96 5.52
N ALA A 585 -0.17 -34.08 4.50
CA ALA A 585 0.07 -33.26 3.31
C ALA A 585 1.08 -32.10 3.41
N GLU A 586 2.22 -32.35 2.77
CA GLU A 586 3.31 -31.45 2.36
C GLU A 586 2.87 -30.33 1.40
#